data_AF-A0A1H0GLQ8-F1
#
_entry.id   AF-A0A1H0GLQ8-F1
#
_cell.length_a   1.000
_cell.length_b   1.000
_cell.length_c   1.000
_cell.angle_alpha   90.00
_cell.angle_beta   90.00
_cell.angle_gamma   90.00
#
_symmetry.space_group_name_H-M   'P 1'
#
loop_
_entity.id
_entity.type
_entity.pdbx_description
1 polymer ?
#
loop_
_entity_poly.entity_id
_entity_poly.type
_entity_poly.pdbx_seq_one_letter_code
_entity_poly.pdbx_strand_id
1 'polypeptide(L)'
;MNELDERLARIRRQKAEARTSAADDFAQLKDGLAEAQSKLAELDAVRQTLSEAVKADSRRITALRRRVTVGVVFVALVGALVLALTGAVASRMVDEARSEAARIRTENTQEIAEARAEGEAALQALADRLASREAVLTAEIEAMGADLAQLGADRDAARADLEHFADLRQQIGFDLIPYRNRVVIVVPQGETITRWSAPGLSDLARYNGRMFRVVRAD
;
A
#
# COMPACT_ATOMS: atom_id res chain seq x y z
N MET A 1 30.89 -26.24 147.35
CA MET A 1 30.28 -25.40 146.28
C MET A 1 29.83 -26.35 145.18
N ASN A 2 28.59 -26.19 144.71
CA ASN A 2 27.75 -27.30 144.24
C ASN A 2 27.62 -27.34 142.69
N GLU A 3 28.04 -28.44 142.06
CA GLU A 3 28.08 -28.68 140.59
C GLU A 3 26.69 -28.61 139.92
N LEU A 4 25.62 -28.78 140.70
CA LEU A 4 24.23 -28.68 140.26
C LEU A 4 23.82 -27.26 139.85
N ASP A 5 24.32 -26.22 140.51
CA ASP A 5 23.94 -24.83 140.20
C ASP A 5 24.53 -24.35 138.87
N GLU A 6 25.73 -24.83 138.53
CA GLU A 6 26.41 -24.46 137.28
C GLU A 6 25.78 -25.13 136.05
N ARG A 7 25.25 -26.36 136.21
CA ARG A 7 24.42 -27.03 135.19
C ARG A 7 23.08 -26.33 135.00
N LEU A 8 22.44 -25.89 136.08
CA LEU A 8 21.17 -25.16 136.00
C LEU A 8 21.33 -23.80 135.30
N ALA A 9 22.43 -23.11 135.56
CA ALA A 9 22.78 -21.86 134.89
C ALA A 9 23.04 -22.06 133.38
N ARG A 10 23.77 -23.12 133.00
CA ARG A 10 24.01 -23.48 131.58
C ARG A 10 22.72 -23.81 130.83
N ILE A 11 21.82 -24.60 131.43
CA ILE A 11 20.54 -24.96 130.81
C ILE A 11 19.65 -23.72 130.64
N ARG A 12 19.61 -22.81 131.62
CA ARG A 12 18.87 -21.55 131.49
C ARG A 12 19.42 -20.65 130.38
N ARG A 13 20.74 -20.60 130.22
CA ARG A 13 21.41 -19.84 129.14
C ARG A 13 21.10 -20.41 127.76
N GLN A 14 21.25 -21.72 127.59
CA GLN A 14 20.92 -22.41 126.34
C GLN A 14 19.45 -22.27 125.97
N LYS A 15 18.53 -22.31 126.94
CA LYS A 15 17.10 -22.10 126.69
C LYS A 15 16.79 -20.67 126.25
N ALA A 16 17.50 -19.67 126.79
CA ALA A 16 17.33 -18.28 126.38
C ALA A 16 17.87 -18.05 124.96
N GLU A 17 19.08 -18.55 124.67
CA GLU A 17 19.74 -18.45 123.36
C GLU A 17 18.97 -19.20 122.26
N ALA A 18 18.44 -20.39 122.54
CA ALA A 18 17.60 -21.13 121.60
C ALA A 18 16.28 -20.41 121.32
N ARG A 19 15.72 -19.69 122.31
CA ARG A 19 14.47 -18.94 122.14
C ARG A 19 14.67 -17.66 121.33
N THR A 20 15.82 -16.99 121.45
CA THR A 20 16.16 -15.83 120.62
C THR A 20 16.50 -16.25 119.20
N SER A 21 17.29 -17.31 119.01
CA SER A 21 17.59 -17.85 117.66
C SER A 21 16.32 -18.29 116.93
N ALA A 22 15.42 -19.01 117.61
CA ALA A 22 14.16 -19.40 117.01
C ALA A 22 13.28 -18.18 116.65
N ALA A 23 13.27 -17.13 117.48
CA ALA A 23 12.52 -15.91 117.19
C ALA A 23 13.08 -15.15 115.97
N ASP A 24 14.42 -15.09 115.83
CA ASP A 24 15.09 -14.46 114.70
C ASP A 24 14.87 -15.26 113.40
N ASP A 25 14.96 -16.59 113.45
CA ASP A 25 14.67 -17.47 112.29
C ASP A 25 13.22 -17.32 111.81
N PHE A 26 12.26 -17.22 112.74
CA PHE A 26 10.86 -16.97 112.40
C PHE A 26 10.62 -15.58 111.81
N ALA A 27 11.36 -14.56 112.28
CA ALA A 27 11.30 -13.22 111.69
C ALA A 27 11.84 -13.23 110.25
N GLN A 28 12.98 -13.88 110.02
CA GLN A 28 13.58 -14.01 108.69
C GLN A 28 12.69 -14.76 107.71
N LEU A 29 12.04 -15.85 108.15
CA LEU A 29 11.08 -16.60 107.34
C LEU A 29 9.82 -15.78 107.03
N LYS A 30 9.35 -14.97 107.98
CA LYS A 30 8.19 -14.10 107.78
C LYS A 30 8.50 -13.00 106.76
N ASP A 31 9.68 -12.39 106.85
CA ASP A 31 10.14 -11.38 105.92
C ASP A 31 10.36 -11.99 104.52
N GLY A 32 10.97 -13.17 104.44
CA GLY A 32 11.15 -13.90 103.18
C GLY A 32 9.83 -14.33 102.53
N LEU A 33 8.82 -14.70 103.33
CA LEU A 33 7.48 -15.01 102.82
C LEU A 33 6.77 -13.75 102.31
N ALA A 34 6.91 -12.62 102.99
CA ALA A 34 6.36 -11.34 102.55
C ALA A 34 7.03 -10.89 101.24
N GLU A 35 8.35 -11.06 101.10
CA GLU A 35 9.08 -10.76 99.87
C GLU A 35 8.65 -11.68 98.72
N ALA A 36 8.49 -12.98 98.98
CA ALA A 36 8.02 -13.94 98.00
C ALA A 36 6.57 -13.64 97.54
N GLN A 37 5.69 -13.26 98.47
CA GLN A 37 4.31 -12.85 98.14
C GLN A 37 4.29 -11.56 97.32
N SER A 38 5.14 -10.58 97.63
CA SER A 38 5.29 -9.35 96.83
C SER A 38 5.74 -9.66 95.41
N LYS A 39 6.77 -10.50 95.24
CA LYS A 39 7.28 -10.91 93.93
C LYS A 39 6.23 -11.68 93.12
N LEU A 40 5.40 -12.50 93.78
CA LEU A 40 4.32 -13.22 93.12
C LEU A 40 3.22 -12.26 92.62
N ALA A 41 2.87 -11.26 93.43
CA ALA A 41 1.93 -10.22 93.05
C ALA A 41 2.46 -9.35 91.89
N GLU A 42 3.75 -9.02 91.89
CA GLU A 42 4.40 -8.34 90.77
C GLU A 42 4.38 -9.19 89.49
N LEU A 43 4.65 -10.50 89.61
CA LEU A 43 4.61 -11.41 88.47
C LEU A 43 3.21 -11.54 87.87
N ASP A 44 2.19 -11.60 88.71
CA ASP A 44 0.79 -11.65 88.27
C ASP A 44 0.36 -10.34 87.60
N ALA A 45 0.81 -9.19 88.11
CA ALA A 45 0.60 -7.90 87.46
C ALA A 45 1.27 -7.84 86.08
N VAL A 46 2.52 -8.31 85.95
CA VAL A 46 3.23 -8.41 84.67
C VAL A 46 2.54 -9.39 83.71
N ARG A 47 2.06 -10.52 84.22
CA ARG A 47 1.31 -11.50 83.43
C ARG A 47 0.00 -10.91 82.91
N GLN A 48 -0.69 -10.12 83.74
CA GLN A 48 -1.92 -9.45 83.35
C GLN A 48 -1.66 -8.40 82.26
N THR A 49 -0.64 -7.55 82.42
CA THR A 49 -0.30 -6.53 81.41
C THR A 49 0.14 -7.14 80.07
N LEU A 50 0.94 -8.22 80.09
CA LEU A 50 1.28 -8.96 78.87
C LEU A 50 0.03 -9.56 78.22
N SER A 51 -0.88 -10.13 79.00
CA SER A 51 -2.11 -10.72 78.46
C SER A 51 -3.01 -9.68 77.78
N GLU A 52 -3.06 -8.47 78.32
CA GLU A 52 -3.81 -7.35 77.74
C GLU A 52 -3.12 -6.80 76.48
N ALA A 53 -1.80 -6.66 76.50
CA ALA A 53 -1.00 -6.28 75.34
C ALA A 53 -1.17 -7.29 74.18
N VAL A 54 -1.08 -8.59 74.46
CA VAL A 54 -1.27 -9.66 73.46
C VAL A 54 -2.68 -9.64 72.88
N LYS A 55 -3.72 -9.40 73.70
CA LYS A 55 -5.10 -9.25 73.20
C LYS A 55 -5.27 -8.01 72.32
N ALA A 56 -4.66 -6.89 72.70
CA ALA A 56 -4.69 -5.66 71.92
C ALA A 56 -3.99 -5.84 70.56
N ASP A 57 -2.82 -6.47 70.54
CA ASP A 57 -2.07 -6.76 69.33
C ASP A 57 -2.77 -7.79 68.43
N SER A 58 -3.38 -8.82 69.00
CA SER A 58 -4.19 -9.80 68.25
C SER A 58 -5.37 -9.14 67.52
N ARG A 59 -6.05 -8.18 68.16
CA ARG A 59 -7.12 -7.39 67.53
C ARG A 59 -6.60 -6.51 66.41
N ARG A 60 -5.45 -5.85 66.61
CA ARG A 60 -4.80 -5.01 65.59
C ARG A 60 -4.36 -5.82 64.38
N ILE A 61 -3.77 -6.99 64.58
CA ILE A 61 -3.35 -7.91 63.51
C ILE A 61 -4.55 -8.36 62.69
N THR A 62 -5.67 -8.70 63.35
CA THR A 62 -6.89 -9.13 62.65
C THR A 62 -7.49 -7.99 61.80
N ALA A 63 -7.54 -6.77 62.33
CA ALA A 63 -8.00 -5.59 61.60
C ALA A 63 -7.08 -5.27 60.41
N LEU A 64 -5.76 -5.39 60.58
CA LEU A 64 -4.78 -5.16 59.53
C LEU A 64 -4.90 -6.21 58.41
N ARG A 65 -5.02 -7.50 58.77
CA ARG A 65 -5.25 -8.59 57.80
C ARG A 65 -6.50 -8.32 56.96
N ARG A 66 -7.62 -7.93 57.59
CA ARG A 66 -8.86 -7.62 56.87
C ARG A 66 -8.67 -6.46 55.89
N ARG A 67 -7.97 -5.38 56.29
CA ARG A 67 -7.69 -4.25 55.39
C ARG A 67 -6.79 -4.65 54.22
N VAL A 68 -5.75 -5.45 54.47
CA VAL A 68 -4.87 -5.96 53.40
C VAL A 68 -5.64 -6.84 52.44
N THR A 69 -6.45 -7.78 52.92
CA THR A 69 -7.28 -8.65 52.06
C THR A 69 -8.25 -7.82 51.21
N VAL A 70 -8.95 -6.86 51.80
CA VAL A 70 -9.86 -5.98 51.07
C VAL A 70 -9.10 -5.15 50.03
N GLY A 71 -7.93 -4.61 50.38
CA GLY A 71 -7.09 -3.86 49.46
C GLY A 71 -6.62 -4.71 48.26
N VAL A 72 -6.14 -5.93 48.51
CA VAL A 72 -5.70 -6.86 47.45
C VAL A 72 -6.85 -7.23 46.52
N VAL A 73 -8.03 -7.55 47.08
CA VAL A 73 -9.22 -7.86 46.27
C VAL A 73 -9.64 -6.66 45.44
N PHE A 74 -9.61 -5.45 46.01
CA PHE A 74 -9.95 -4.24 45.27
C PHE A 74 -8.98 -3.99 44.12
N VAL A 75 -7.67 -4.12 44.35
CA VAL A 75 -6.65 -3.99 43.30
C VAL A 75 -6.84 -5.02 42.20
N ALA A 76 -7.14 -6.27 42.55
CA ALA A 76 -7.42 -7.33 41.57
C ALA A 76 -8.67 -7.03 40.73
N LEU A 77 -9.75 -6.56 41.36
CA LEU A 77 -10.99 -6.18 40.67
C LEU A 77 -10.78 -4.98 39.74
N VAL A 78 -10.03 -3.96 40.18
CA VAL A 78 -9.68 -2.81 39.33
C VAL A 78 -8.82 -3.27 38.15
N GLY A 79 -7.83 -4.13 38.38
CA GLY A 79 -7.00 -4.70 37.30
C GLY A 79 -7.82 -5.48 36.27
N ALA A 80 -8.74 -6.32 36.74
CA ALA A 80 -9.66 -7.06 35.86
C ALA A 80 -10.60 -6.12 35.06
N LEU A 81 -11.12 -5.08 35.71
CA LEU A 81 -11.97 -4.08 35.05
C LEU A 81 -11.20 -3.32 33.96
N VAL A 82 -9.97 -2.90 34.25
CA VAL A 82 -9.11 -2.23 33.26
C VAL A 82 -8.85 -3.14 32.07
N LEU A 83 -8.48 -4.41 32.30
CA LEU A 83 -8.27 -5.39 31.23
C LEU A 83 -9.53 -5.65 30.40
N ALA A 84 -10.69 -5.73 31.03
CA ALA A 84 -11.96 -5.91 30.33
C ALA A 84 -12.31 -4.69 29.46
N LEU A 85 -12.11 -3.47 29.97
CA LEU A 85 -12.37 -2.24 29.23
C LEU A 85 -11.40 -2.06 28.06
N THR A 86 -10.11 -2.31 28.24
CA THR A 86 -9.13 -2.22 27.15
C THR A 86 -9.37 -3.28 26.09
N GLY A 87 -9.72 -4.51 26.48
CA GLY A 87 -10.10 -5.57 25.55
C GLY A 87 -11.35 -5.22 24.73
N ALA A 88 -12.36 -4.62 25.34
CA ALA A 88 -13.59 -4.21 24.67
C ALA A 88 -13.39 -3.03 23.70
N VAL A 89 -12.51 -2.08 24.02
CA VAL A 89 -12.16 -0.99 23.10
C VAL A 89 -11.35 -1.54 21.93
N ALA A 90 -10.38 -2.43 22.19
CA ALA A 90 -9.57 -3.06 21.16
C ALA A 90 -10.42 -3.87 20.17
N SER A 91 -11.40 -4.63 20.65
CA SER A 91 -12.28 -5.39 19.75
C SER A 91 -13.12 -4.48 18.85
N ARG A 92 -13.70 -3.40 19.39
CA ARG A 92 -14.46 -2.41 18.60
C ARG A 92 -13.60 -1.75 17.53
N MET A 93 -12.37 -1.35 17.87
CA MET A 93 -11.46 -0.77 16.89
C MET A 93 -11.09 -1.76 15.78
N VAL A 94 -10.91 -3.04 16.11
CA VAL A 94 -10.63 -4.08 15.11
C VAL A 94 -11.84 -4.32 14.21
N ASP A 95 -13.05 -4.35 14.76
CA ASP A 95 -14.26 -4.56 13.98
C ASP A 95 -14.55 -3.36 13.05
N GLU A 96 -14.33 -2.13 13.53
CA GLU A 96 -14.41 -0.91 12.72
C GLU A 96 -13.33 -0.87 11.63
N ALA A 97 -12.10 -1.26 11.95
CA ALA A 97 -11.03 -1.36 10.94
C ALA A 97 -11.34 -2.44 9.89
N ARG A 98 -11.99 -3.55 10.28
CA ARG A 98 -12.41 -4.61 9.36
C ARG A 98 -13.55 -4.17 8.46
N SER A 99 -14.55 -3.47 8.99
CA SER A 99 -15.66 -2.96 8.19
C SER A 99 -15.17 -1.90 7.20
N GLU A 100 -14.28 -1.01 7.65
CA GLU A 100 -13.67 0.00 6.79
C GLU A 100 -12.79 -0.63 5.71
N ALA A 101 -11.97 -1.62 6.06
CA ALA A 101 -11.16 -2.35 5.08
C ALA A 101 -12.03 -3.14 4.08
N ALA A 102 -13.17 -3.68 4.52
CA ALA A 102 -14.13 -4.33 3.62
C ALA A 102 -14.76 -3.31 2.66
N ARG A 103 -15.18 -2.15 3.17
CA ARG A 103 -15.72 -1.04 2.36
C ARG A 103 -14.72 -0.59 1.30
N ILE A 104 -13.49 -0.27 1.71
CA ILE A 104 -12.41 0.15 0.80
C ILE A 104 -12.14 -0.91 -0.27
N ARG A 105 -12.15 -2.20 0.09
CA ARG A 105 -11.99 -3.27 -0.92
C ARG A 105 -13.14 -3.27 -1.92
N THR A 106 -14.38 -3.15 -1.46
CA THR A 106 -15.54 -3.12 -2.34
C THR A 106 -15.51 -1.90 -3.27
N GLU A 107 -15.25 -0.72 -2.74
CA GLU A 107 -15.10 0.53 -3.50
C GLU A 107 -13.97 0.41 -4.53
N ASN A 108 -12.76 -0.02 -4.10
CA ASN A 108 -11.64 -0.21 -5.02
C ASN A 108 -11.94 -1.27 -6.09
N THR A 109 -12.62 -2.37 -5.76
CA THR A 109 -12.99 -3.36 -6.79
C THR A 109 -13.97 -2.81 -7.82
N GLN A 110 -14.88 -1.93 -7.39
CA GLN A 110 -15.82 -1.27 -8.28
C GLN A 110 -15.10 -0.25 -9.17
N GLU A 111 -14.26 0.62 -8.60
CA GLU A 111 -13.48 1.59 -9.37
C GLU A 111 -12.56 0.91 -10.39
N ILE A 112 -11.92 -0.21 -10.01
CA ILE A 112 -11.09 -0.99 -10.94
C ILE A 112 -11.94 -1.61 -12.05
N ALA A 113 -13.15 -2.09 -11.76
CA ALA A 113 -14.05 -2.65 -12.77
C ALA A 113 -14.55 -1.57 -13.74
N GLU A 114 -14.91 -0.40 -13.24
CA GLU A 114 -15.31 0.76 -14.05
C GLU A 114 -14.16 1.23 -14.94
N ALA A 115 -12.97 1.43 -14.36
CA ALA A 115 -11.78 1.82 -15.12
C ALA A 115 -11.39 0.78 -16.20
N ARG A 116 -11.59 -0.52 -15.92
CA ARG A 116 -11.38 -1.57 -16.93
C ARG A 116 -12.41 -1.48 -18.05
N ALA A 117 -13.69 -1.31 -17.73
CA ALA A 117 -14.75 -1.17 -18.73
C ALA A 117 -14.54 0.06 -19.63
N GLU A 118 -14.15 1.20 -19.03
CA GLU A 118 -13.78 2.41 -19.78
C GLU A 118 -12.56 2.18 -20.66
N GLY A 119 -11.53 1.51 -20.13
CA GLY A 119 -10.32 1.15 -20.88
C GLY A 119 -10.62 0.22 -22.06
N GLU A 120 -11.44 -0.82 -21.86
CA GLU A 120 -11.86 -1.74 -22.92
C GLU A 120 -12.69 -1.02 -24.00
N ALA A 121 -13.61 -0.13 -23.60
CA ALA A 121 -14.39 0.67 -24.55
C ALA A 121 -13.49 1.63 -25.36
N ALA A 122 -12.49 2.25 -24.73
CA ALA A 122 -11.53 3.11 -25.40
C ALA A 122 -10.65 2.33 -26.40
N LEU A 123 -10.19 1.13 -26.03
CA LEU A 123 -9.44 0.25 -26.91
C LEU A 123 -10.28 -0.21 -28.11
N GLN A 124 -11.54 -0.57 -27.89
CA GLN A 124 -12.46 -0.94 -28.97
C GLN A 124 -12.68 0.24 -29.93
N ALA A 125 -12.92 1.44 -29.42
CA ALA A 125 -13.07 2.64 -30.24
C ALA A 125 -11.81 2.97 -31.05
N LEU A 126 -10.61 2.71 -30.49
CA LEU A 126 -9.35 2.87 -31.21
C LEU A 126 -9.20 1.81 -32.31
N ALA A 127 -9.55 0.55 -32.03
CA ALA A 127 -9.52 -0.53 -33.02
C ALA A 127 -10.46 -0.23 -34.20
N ASP A 128 -11.67 0.23 -33.93
CA ASP A 128 -12.65 0.59 -34.96
C ASP A 128 -12.16 1.77 -35.82
N ARG A 129 -11.50 2.77 -35.21
CA ARG A 129 -10.88 3.89 -35.94
C ARG A 129 -9.68 3.46 -36.78
N LEU A 130 -8.92 2.47 -36.34
CA LEU A 130 -7.80 1.93 -37.10
C LEU A 130 -8.30 1.13 -38.30
N ALA A 131 -9.26 0.24 -38.09
CA ALA A 131 -9.89 -0.53 -39.17
C ALA A 131 -10.53 0.39 -40.22
N SER A 132 -11.21 1.47 -39.81
CA SER A 132 -11.79 2.42 -40.77
C SER A 132 -10.74 3.18 -41.57
N ARG A 133 -9.65 3.60 -40.92
CA ARG A 133 -8.51 4.26 -41.62
C ARG A 133 -7.80 3.31 -42.58
N GLU A 134 -7.60 2.07 -42.18
CA GLU A 134 -6.99 1.04 -43.02
C GLU A 134 -7.84 0.81 -44.27
N ALA A 135 -9.15 0.65 -44.12
CA ALA A 135 -10.06 0.50 -45.26
C ALA A 135 -10.02 1.70 -46.23
N VAL A 136 -9.98 2.93 -45.70
CA VAL A 136 -9.85 4.14 -46.53
C VAL A 136 -8.51 4.19 -47.26
N LEU A 137 -7.41 3.87 -46.56
CA LEU A 137 -6.08 3.87 -47.17
C LEU A 137 -5.94 2.79 -48.25
N THR A 138 -6.49 1.60 -48.03
CA THR A 138 -6.51 0.54 -49.04
C THR A 138 -7.26 0.99 -50.29
N ALA A 139 -8.44 1.60 -50.11
CA ALA A 139 -9.21 2.14 -51.23
C ALA A 139 -8.47 3.27 -51.98
N GLU A 140 -7.75 4.13 -51.26
CA GLU A 140 -6.94 5.21 -51.86
C GLU A 140 -5.74 4.64 -52.64
N ILE A 141 -5.08 3.61 -52.12
CA ILE A 141 -3.98 2.91 -52.82
C ILE A 141 -4.50 2.22 -54.09
N GLU A 142 -5.66 1.57 -54.03
CA GLU A 142 -6.29 0.95 -55.20
C GLU A 142 -6.64 2.00 -56.26
N ALA A 143 -7.21 3.15 -55.86
CA ALA A 143 -7.50 4.25 -56.77
C ALA A 143 -6.24 4.82 -57.42
N MET A 144 -5.18 5.07 -56.63
CA MET A 144 -3.88 5.52 -57.17
C MET A 144 -3.28 4.48 -58.13
N GLY A 145 -3.42 3.18 -57.83
CA GLY A 145 -2.98 2.10 -58.70
C GLY A 145 -3.72 2.11 -60.05
N ALA A 146 -5.02 2.35 -60.04
CA ALA A 146 -5.84 2.48 -61.25
C ALA A 146 -5.43 3.72 -62.08
N ASP A 147 -5.23 4.86 -61.42
CA ASP A 147 -4.78 6.10 -62.08
C ASP A 147 -3.40 5.92 -62.74
N LEU A 148 -2.47 5.24 -62.05
CA LEU A 148 -1.15 4.92 -62.62
C LEU A 148 -1.22 3.97 -63.81
N ALA A 149 -2.10 2.96 -63.76
CA ALA A 149 -2.33 2.06 -64.89
C ALA A 149 -2.89 2.81 -66.10
N GLN A 150 -3.83 3.74 -65.87
CA GLN A 150 -4.37 4.60 -66.93
C GLN A 150 -3.31 5.50 -67.53
N LEU A 151 -2.51 6.18 -66.71
CA LEU A 151 -1.38 7.00 -67.18
C LEU A 151 -0.36 6.16 -67.98
N GLY A 152 -0.13 4.92 -67.58
CA GLY A 152 0.70 3.96 -68.33
C GLY A 152 0.12 3.67 -69.71
N ALA A 153 -1.18 3.38 -69.79
CA ALA A 153 -1.89 3.15 -71.05
C ALA A 153 -1.86 4.38 -71.97
N ASP A 154 -2.10 5.57 -71.42
CA ASP A 154 -2.07 6.83 -72.16
C ASP A 154 -0.67 7.12 -72.72
N ARG A 155 0.37 6.86 -71.91
CA ARG A 155 1.77 6.98 -72.34
C ARG A 155 2.09 6.01 -73.47
N ASP A 156 1.67 4.76 -73.35
CA ASP A 156 1.96 3.73 -74.34
C ASP A 156 1.20 3.99 -75.65
N ALA A 157 -0.04 4.49 -75.57
CA ALA A 157 -0.79 4.97 -76.72
C ALA A 157 -0.10 6.17 -77.40
N ALA A 158 0.30 7.19 -76.64
CA ALA A 158 1.04 8.34 -77.17
C ALA A 158 2.37 7.92 -77.81
N ARG A 159 3.05 6.92 -77.25
CA ARG A 159 4.27 6.36 -77.84
C ARG A 159 3.97 5.66 -79.17
N ALA A 160 2.94 4.83 -79.24
CA ALA A 160 2.53 4.17 -80.47
C ALA A 160 2.15 5.18 -81.56
N ASP A 161 1.46 6.26 -81.21
CA ASP A 161 1.12 7.35 -82.13
C ASP A 161 2.38 8.05 -82.67
N LEU A 162 3.38 8.29 -81.81
CA LEU A 162 4.67 8.88 -82.21
C LEU A 162 5.49 7.94 -83.09
N GLU A 163 5.51 6.64 -82.80
CA GLU A 163 6.17 5.63 -83.63
C GLU A 163 5.50 5.54 -85.01
N HIS A 164 4.16 5.50 -85.05
CA HIS A 164 3.41 5.53 -86.31
C HIS A 164 3.67 6.80 -87.13
N PHE A 165 3.74 7.96 -86.46
CA PHE A 165 4.10 9.21 -87.11
C PHE A 165 5.53 9.18 -87.68
N ALA A 166 6.49 8.61 -86.96
CA ALA A 166 7.86 8.46 -87.44
C ALA A 166 7.95 7.55 -88.67
N ASP A 167 7.20 6.44 -88.69
CA ASP A 167 7.11 5.53 -89.83
C ASP A 167 6.49 6.21 -91.06
N LEU A 168 5.36 6.92 -90.87
CA LEU A 168 4.72 7.70 -91.95
C LEU A 168 5.68 8.75 -92.51
N ARG A 169 6.42 9.43 -91.64
CA ARG A 169 7.44 10.40 -92.03
C ARG A 169 8.52 9.76 -92.90
N GLN A 170 9.02 8.58 -92.53
CA GLN A 170 10.00 7.84 -93.31
C GLN A 170 9.44 7.39 -94.67
N GLN A 171 8.19 6.96 -94.74
CA GLN A 171 7.55 6.54 -95.99
C GLN A 171 7.34 7.70 -96.98
N ILE A 172 6.95 8.87 -96.48
CA ILE A 172 6.74 10.07 -97.31
C ILE A 172 8.08 10.76 -97.63
N GLY A 173 9.13 10.51 -96.84
CA GLY A 173 10.49 10.97 -97.11
C GLY A 173 10.77 12.42 -96.72
N PHE A 174 9.94 13.03 -95.87
CA PHE A 174 10.19 14.40 -95.37
C PHE A 174 10.83 14.39 -93.98
N ASP A 175 11.65 15.38 -93.67
CA ASP A 175 12.24 15.58 -92.35
C ASP A 175 11.68 16.81 -91.65
N LEU A 176 11.60 16.73 -90.32
CA LEU A 176 11.25 17.86 -89.47
C LEU A 176 12.52 18.32 -88.76
N ILE A 177 13.00 19.51 -89.11
CA ILE A 177 14.26 20.05 -88.55
C ILE A 177 13.95 21.31 -87.74
N PRO A 178 14.47 21.44 -86.50
CA PRO A 178 14.40 22.69 -85.77
C PRO A 178 15.30 23.74 -86.44
N TYR A 179 14.72 24.87 -86.84
CA TYR A 179 15.42 26.00 -87.44
C TYR A 179 14.92 27.33 -86.87
N ARG A 180 15.82 28.11 -86.26
CA ARG A 180 15.52 29.45 -85.70
C ARG A 180 14.23 29.49 -84.87
N ASN A 181 14.15 28.62 -83.86
CA ASN A 181 13.04 28.52 -82.90
C ASN A 181 11.68 28.08 -83.50
N ARG A 182 11.69 27.42 -84.66
CA ARG A 182 10.50 26.81 -85.29
C ARG A 182 10.88 25.49 -85.97
N VAL A 183 9.92 24.59 -86.10
CA VAL A 183 10.10 23.34 -86.85
C VAL A 183 9.74 23.58 -88.31
N VAL A 184 10.67 23.28 -89.21
CA VAL A 184 10.48 23.36 -90.67
C VAL A 184 10.41 21.97 -91.28
N ILE A 185 9.58 21.82 -92.32
CA ILE A 185 9.45 20.59 -93.10
C ILE A 185 10.46 20.66 -94.25
N VAL A 186 11.33 19.66 -94.35
CA VAL A 186 12.32 19.50 -95.41
C VAL A 186 11.93 18.29 -96.26
N VAL A 187 11.97 18.44 -97.58
CA VAL A 187 11.67 17.35 -98.53
C VAL A 187 12.91 16.99 -99.35
N PRO A 188 12.95 15.79 -99.96
CA PRO A 188 14.06 15.35 -100.79
C PRO A 188 14.36 16.32 -101.93
N GLN A 189 15.61 16.33 -102.38
CA GLN A 189 16.05 17.20 -103.46
C GLN A 189 15.30 16.85 -104.76
N GLY A 190 14.71 17.87 -105.40
CA GLY A 190 13.86 17.69 -106.59
C GLY A 190 12.36 17.56 -106.27
N GLU A 191 11.96 17.72 -105.01
CA GLU A 191 10.55 17.78 -104.60
C GLU A 191 10.23 19.12 -103.93
N THR A 192 8.98 19.57 -104.04
CA THR A 192 8.50 20.81 -103.41
C THR A 192 7.24 20.54 -102.59
N ILE A 193 7.12 21.23 -101.46
CA ILE A 193 5.93 21.18 -100.61
C ILE A 193 4.96 22.24 -101.10
N THR A 194 3.76 21.82 -101.48
CA THR A 194 2.67 22.74 -101.86
C THR A 194 1.50 22.61 -100.90
N ARG A 195 0.80 23.72 -100.64
CA ARG A 195 -0.43 23.69 -99.86
C ARG A 195 -1.47 22.86 -100.61
N TRP A 196 -2.11 21.95 -99.92
CA TRP A 196 -3.13 21.09 -100.49
C TRP A 196 -4.47 21.28 -99.76
N SER A 197 -5.57 21.17 -100.49
CA SER A 197 -6.91 21.06 -99.89
C SER A 197 -7.65 19.93 -100.59
N ALA A 198 -7.96 18.87 -99.84
CA ALA A 198 -8.83 17.79 -100.29
C ALA A 198 -10.15 17.83 -99.53
N PRO A 199 -11.31 17.82 -100.22
CA PRO A 199 -12.61 17.67 -99.57
C PRO A 199 -12.67 16.32 -98.84
N GLY A 200 -13.05 16.33 -97.56
CA GLY A 200 -13.29 15.11 -96.77
C GLY A 200 -12.05 14.47 -96.11
N LEU A 201 -10.83 14.90 -96.44
CA LEU A 201 -9.59 14.43 -95.81
C LEU A 201 -8.98 15.44 -94.83
N SER A 202 -9.70 16.54 -94.56
CA SER A 202 -9.25 17.62 -93.69
C SER A 202 -8.97 17.17 -92.25
N ASP A 203 -9.52 16.05 -91.79
CA ASP A 203 -9.52 15.70 -90.37
C ASP A 203 -8.40 14.74 -89.99
N LEU A 204 -7.62 14.25 -90.96
CA LEU A 204 -6.63 13.18 -90.75
C LEU A 204 -5.16 13.60 -90.89
N ALA A 205 -4.84 14.73 -91.54
CA ALA A 205 -3.46 15.16 -91.73
C ALA A 205 -3.33 16.70 -91.66
N ARG A 206 -3.02 17.25 -90.48
CA ARG A 206 -2.77 18.70 -90.31
C ARG A 206 -1.44 18.94 -89.63
N TYR A 207 -0.55 19.68 -90.27
CA TYR A 207 0.59 20.30 -89.59
C TYR A 207 0.23 21.76 -89.26
N ASN A 208 0.13 22.10 -87.97
CA ASN A 208 -0.35 23.41 -87.49
C ASN A 208 -1.68 23.86 -88.14
N GLY A 209 -2.61 22.92 -88.34
CA GLY A 209 -3.92 23.19 -88.93
C GLY A 209 -3.95 23.30 -90.46
N ARG A 210 -2.83 23.04 -91.17
CA ARG A 210 -2.74 23.16 -92.63
C ARG A 210 -2.33 21.84 -93.28
N MET A 211 -2.88 21.57 -94.46
CA MET A 211 -2.58 20.41 -95.29
C MET A 211 -1.51 20.75 -96.33
N PHE A 212 -0.57 19.84 -96.52
CA PHE A 212 0.53 19.97 -97.47
C PHE A 212 0.66 18.67 -98.27
N ARG A 213 1.06 18.78 -99.54
CA ARG A 213 1.43 17.63 -100.37
C ARG A 213 2.84 17.83 -100.91
N VAL A 214 3.57 16.74 -101.03
CA VAL A 214 4.88 16.71 -101.69
C VAL A 214 4.65 16.43 -103.17
N VAL A 215 5.20 17.28 -104.04
CA VAL A 215 5.12 17.14 -105.50
C VAL A 215 6.52 17.16 -106.08
N ARG A 216 6.77 16.36 -107.11
CA ARG A 216 8.03 16.40 -107.85
C ARG A 216 8.14 17.76 -108.54
N ALA A 217 9.29 18.40 -108.42
CA ALA A 217 9.60 19.60 -109.19
C ALA A 217 9.82 19.17 -110.65
N ASP A 218 9.15 19.86 -111.57
CA ASP A 218 9.38 19.70 -113.01
C ASP A 218 10.80 20.13 -113.41
#